data_AF-A9XXR2-F1
#
_entry.id   AF-A9XXR2-F1
#
_cell.length_a   1.000
_cell.length_b   1.000
_cell.length_c   1.000
_cell.angle_alpha   90.00
_cell.angle_beta   90.00
_cell.angle_gamma   90.00
#
_symmetry.space_group_name_H-M   'P 1'
#
loop_
_entity.id
_entity.type
_entity.pdbx_description
1 polymer ?
#
loop_
_entity_poly.entity_id
_entity_poly.type
_entity_poly.pdbx_seq_one_letter_code
_entity_poly.pdbx_strand_id
1 'polypeptide(L)'
;EIDAREDSFHATAEAGQRLLNENHSASEEVKEKLVTLANEKQLLLSLWEERRILYEQCMDLQLFYRDTEQADTWMAKQNAFLENEDLGDSLDSVEALIK
;
A
#
# COMPACT_ATOMS: atom_id res chain seq x y z
N GLU A 1 -0.39 1.66 16.06
CA GLU A 1 0.06 0.61 16.98
C GLU A 1 1.58 0.59 17.16
N ILE A 2 2.38 0.50 16.10
CA ILE A 2 3.86 0.56 16.22
C ILE A 2 4.29 1.89 16.87
N ASP A 3 3.89 3.03 16.29
CA ASP A 3 4.20 4.35 16.85
C ASP A 3 3.66 4.53 18.27
N ALA A 4 2.47 3.98 18.56
CA ALA A 4 1.85 4.07 19.88
C ALA A 4 2.63 3.30 20.97
N ARG A 5 3.52 2.40 20.59
CA ARG A 5 4.38 1.63 21.52
C ARG A 5 5.80 2.18 21.61
N GLU A 6 6.12 3.26 20.88
CA GLU A 6 7.46 3.82 20.82
C GLU A 6 7.99 4.21 22.20
N ASP A 7 7.15 4.87 23.01
CA ASP A 7 7.47 5.26 24.38
C ASP A 7 7.79 4.04 25.27
N SER A 8 7.09 2.93 25.07
CA SER A 8 7.34 1.68 25.81
C SER A 8 8.69 1.06 25.44
N PHE A 9 9.07 1.08 24.16
CA PHE A 9 10.40 0.65 23.72
C PHE A 9 11.50 1.52 24.35
N HIS A 10 11.33 2.83 24.32
CA HIS A 10 12.28 3.78 24.92
C HIS A 10 12.41 3.57 26.43
N ALA A 11 11.29 3.53 27.15
CA ALA A 11 11.29 3.31 28.60
C ALA A 11 11.97 1.99 28.99
N THR A 12 11.76 0.93 28.19
CA THR A 12 12.39 -0.38 28.42
C THR A 12 13.90 -0.32 28.18
N ALA A 13 14.34 0.33 27.10
CA ALA A 13 15.75 0.52 26.79
C ALA A 13 16.47 1.36 27.85
N GLU A 14 15.85 2.44 28.31
CA GLU A 14 16.38 3.30 29.39
C GLU A 14 16.47 2.56 30.73
N ALA A 15 15.46 1.75 31.07
CA ALA A 15 15.49 0.91 32.27
C ALA A 15 16.64 -0.11 32.21
N GLY A 16 16.82 -0.78 31.07
CA GLY A 16 17.94 -1.70 30.88
C GLY A 16 19.30 -0.99 30.96
N GLN A 17 19.43 0.18 30.34
CA GLN A 17 20.68 0.95 30.38
C GLN A 17 21.03 1.38 31.81
N ARG A 18 20.03 1.74 32.64
CA ARG A 18 20.25 2.02 34.07
C ARG A 18 20.81 0.81 34.82
N LEU A 19 20.24 -0.39 34.61
CA LEU A 19 20.75 -1.62 35.21
C LEU A 19 22.22 -1.91 34.85
N LEU A 20 22.60 -1.63 33.60
CA LEU A 20 23.99 -1.76 33.15
C LEU A 20 24.91 -0.74 33.84
N ASN A 21 24.46 0.51 33.96
CA ASN A 21 25.24 1.57 34.60
C ASN A 21 25.45 1.32 36.10
N GLU A 22 24.51 0.63 36.75
CA GLU A 22 24.57 0.24 38.17
C GLU A 22 25.40 -1.04 38.41
N ASN A 23 25.98 -1.64 37.36
CA ASN A 23 26.68 -2.93 37.42
C ASN A 23 25.81 -4.03 38.07
N HIS A 24 24.53 -4.10 37.69
CA HIS A 24 23.60 -5.10 38.19
C HIS A 24 24.16 -6.52 37.96
N SER A 25 23.86 -7.46 38.86
CA SER A 25 24.41 -8.83 38.80
C SER A 25 24.11 -9.57 37.49
N ALA A 26 23.00 -9.22 36.84
CA ALA A 26 22.56 -9.75 35.56
C ALA A 26 22.96 -8.86 34.35
N SER A 27 23.98 -8.01 34.46
CA SER A 27 24.34 -7.04 33.40
C SER A 27 24.60 -7.68 32.03
N GLU A 28 25.21 -8.87 31.98
CA GLU A 28 25.45 -9.55 30.71
C GLU A 28 24.13 -9.93 30.01
N GLU A 29 23.20 -10.52 30.76
CA GLU A 29 21.87 -10.87 30.24
C GLU A 29 21.09 -9.62 29.80
N VAL A 30 21.11 -8.55 30.61
CA VAL A 30 20.44 -7.28 30.27
C VAL A 30 21.00 -6.72 28.97
N LYS A 31 22.32 -6.75 28.78
CA LYS A 31 22.97 -6.27 27.56
C LYS A 31 22.54 -7.08 26.34
N GLU A 32 22.52 -8.41 26.43
CA GLU A 32 22.02 -9.28 25.35
C GLU A 32 20.56 -8.96 25.01
N LYS A 33 19.70 -8.81 26.02
CA LYS A 33 18.28 -8.48 25.80
C LYS A 33 18.07 -7.11 25.17
N LEU A 34 18.86 -6.11 25.51
CA LEU A 34 18.81 -4.79 24.89
C LEU A 34 19.22 -4.83 23.41
N VAL A 35 20.24 -5.61 23.07
CA VAL A 35 20.64 -5.81 21.66
C VAL A 35 19.52 -6.50 20.89
N THR A 36 18.93 -7.56 21.45
CA THR A 36 17.79 -8.24 20.84
C THR A 36 16.60 -7.30 20.63
N LEU A 37 16.23 -6.52 21.64
CA LEU A 37 15.14 -5.53 21.56
C LEU A 37 15.37 -4.53 20.42
N ALA A 38 16.57 -3.99 20.29
CA ALA A 38 16.93 -3.04 19.24
C ALA A 38 16.85 -3.68 17.84
N ASN A 39 17.37 -4.90 17.70
CA ASN A 39 17.34 -5.64 16.44
C ASN A 39 15.91 -6.01 16.02
N GLU A 40 15.08 -6.48 16.95
CA GLU A 40 13.67 -6.81 16.69
C GLU A 40 12.86 -5.57 16.31
N LYS A 41 13.09 -4.43 16.97
CA LYS A 41 12.47 -3.16 16.60
C LYS A 41 12.85 -2.74 15.18
N GLN A 42 14.13 -2.83 14.83
CA GLN A 42 14.60 -2.49 13.48
C GLN A 42 14.00 -3.42 12.42
N LEU A 43 13.94 -4.73 12.70
CA LEU A 43 13.33 -5.71 11.82
C LEU A 43 11.83 -5.43 11.62
N LEU A 44 11.10 -5.12 12.70
CA LEU A 44 9.69 -4.76 12.64
C LEU A 44 9.45 -3.56 11.70
N LEU A 45 10.24 -2.49 11.86
CA LEU A 45 10.11 -1.30 11.01
C LEU A 45 10.42 -1.61 9.54
N SER A 46 11.44 -2.42 9.27
CA SER A 46 11.77 -2.85 7.91
C SER A 46 10.64 -3.64 7.26
N LEU A 47 10.08 -4.63 7.98
CA LEU A 47 8.99 -5.46 7.47
C LEU A 47 7.70 -4.66 7.25
N TRP A 48 7.43 -3.69 8.13
CA TRP A 48 6.31 -2.78 7.98
C TRP A 48 6.43 -1.94 6.71
N GLU A 49 7.61 -1.39 6.44
CA GLU A 49 7.86 -0.58 5.25
C GLU A 49 7.77 -1.40 3.96
N GLU A 50 8.37 -2.59 3.94
CA GLU A 50 8.25 -3.53 2.81
C GLU A 50 6.77 -3.86 2.52
N ARG A 51 5.99 -4.11 3.58
CA ARG A 51 4.56 -4.39 3.45
C ARG A 51 3.78 -3.18 2.93
N ARG A 52 4.11 -1.96 3.39
CA ARG A 52 3.49 -0.71 2.92
C ARG A 52 3.69 -0.54 1.42
N ILE A 53 4.94 -0.68 0.95
CA ILE A 53 5.29 -0.59 -0.47
C ILE A 53 4.52 -1.62 -1.30
N LEU A 54 4.44 -2.87 -0.83
CA LEU A 54 3.68 -3.92 -1.51
C LEU A 54 2.21 -3.54 -1.66
N TYR A 55 1.58 -3.00 -0.62
CA TYR A 55 0.18 -2.58 -0.68
C TYR A 55 -0.04 -1.38 -1.59
N GLU A 56 0.90 -0.44 -1.65
CA GLU A 56 0.86 0.67 -2.62
C GLU A 56 0.92 0.14 -4.05
N GLN A 57 1.85 -0.77 -4.34
CA GLN A 57 1.95 -1.40 -5.67
C GLN A 57 0.69 -2.20 -6.04
N CYS A 58 0.12 -2.93 -5.08
CA CYS A 58 -1.15 -3.64 -5.29
C CYS A 58 -2.29 -2.68 -5.58
N MET A 59 -2.36 -1.55 -4.87
CA MET A 59 -3.39 -0.53 -5.08
C MET A 59 -3.27 0.07 -6.49
N ASP A 60 -2.06 0.46 -6.89
CA ASP A 60 -1.80 1.01 -8.23
C ASP A 60 -2.21 0.02 -9.33
N LEU A 61 -1.91 -1.26 -9.15
CA LEU A 61 -2.31 -2.31 -10.08
C LEU A 61 -3.84 -2.45 -10.18
N GLN A 62 -4.57 -2.38 -9.06
CA GLN A 62 -6.03 -2.44 -9.07
C GLN A 62 -6.65 -1.22 -9.75
N LEU A 63 -6.09 -0.03 -9.52
CA LEU A 63 -6.51 1.19 -10.23
C LEU A 63 -6.29 1.05 -11.73
N PHE A 64 -5.12 0.55 -12.15
CA PHE A 64 -4.83 0.30 -13.56
C PHE A 64 -5.83 -0.67 -14.21
N TYR A 65 -6.18 -1.79 -13.55
CA TYR A 65 -7.16 -2.73 -14.09
C TYR A 65 -8.54 -2.10 -14.22
N ARG A 66 -9.00 -1.37 -13.21
CA ARG A 66 -10.28 -0.65 -13.27
C ARG A 66 -10.31 0.34 -14.42
N ASP A 67 -9.25 1.12 -14.58
CA ASP A 67 -9.18 2.15 -15.61
C ASP A 67 -9.13 1.53 -17.02
N THR A 68 -8.43 0.40 -17.17
CA THR A 68 -8.40 -0.39 -18.42
C THR A 68 -9.77 -0.97 -18.74
N GLU A 69 -10.46 -1.56 -17.76
CA GLU A 69 -11.81 -2.11 -17.94
C GLU A 69 -12.81 -1.02 -18.34
N GLN A 70 -12.69 0.18 -17.76
CA GLN A 70 -13.51 1.32 -18.12
C GLN A 70 -13.24 1.77 -19.57
N ALA A 71 -11.98 1.81 -19.98
CA ALA A 71 -11.60 2.14 -21.36
C ALA A 71 -12.12 1.10 -22.35
N ASP A 72 -11.97 -0.19 -22.05
CA ASP A 72 -12.46 -1.29 -22.89
C ASP A 72 -13.98 -1.23 -23.03
N THR A 73 -14.69 -1.01 -21.93
CA THR A 73 -16.16 -0.85 -21.94
C THR A 73 -16.59 0.34 -22.80
N TRP A 74 -15.86 1.46 -22.72
CA TRP A 74 -16.14 2.63 -23.53
C TRP A 74 -15.88 2.37 -25.02
N MET A 75 -14.73 1.77 -25.36
CA MET A 75 -14.39 1.41 -26.75
C MET A 75 -15.38 0.41 -27.34
N ALA A 76 -15.79 -0.61 -26.57
CA ALA A 76 -16.79 -1.58 -27.01
C ALA A 76 -18.12 -0.91 -27.38
N LYS A 77 -18.56 0.09 -26.61
CA LYS A 77 -19.76 0.88 -26.93
C LYS A 77 -19.59 1.69 -28.22
N GLN A 78 -18.42 2.30 -28.42
CA GLN A 78 -18.14 3.06 -29.66
C GLN A 78 -18.09 2.13 -30.87
N ASN A 79 -17.41 0.99 -30.76
CA ASN A 79 -17.36 -0.01 -31.83
C ASN A 79 -18.76 -0.52 -32.19
N ALA A 80 -19.59 -0.86 -31.19
CA ALA A 80 -20.96 -1.31 -31.44
C ALA A 80 -21.83 -0.23 -32.13
N PHE A 81 -21.59 1.05 -31.85
CA PHE A 81 -22.24 2.16 -32.56
C PHE A 81 -21.74 2.28 -34.01
N LEU A 82 -20.44 2.16 -34.25
CA LEU A 82 -19.84 2.27 -35.59
C LEU A 82 -20.11 1.06 -36.48
N GLU A 83 -20.26 -0.14 -35.91
CA GLU A 83 -20.65 -1.36 -36.62
C GLU A 83 -22.13 -1.33 -37.06
N ASN A 84 -22.90 -0.33 -36.61
CA ASN A 84 -24.27 -0.17 -37.06
C ASN A 84 -24.28 0.32 -38.52
N GLU A 85 -24.65 -0.56 -39.45
CA GLU A 85 -24.78 -0.27 -40.88
C GLU A 85 -26.12 0.40 -41.25
N ASP A 86 -26.98 0.72 -40.27
CA ASP A 86 -28.24 1.43 -40.51
C ASP A 86 -27.96 2.92 -40.80
N LEU A 87 -27.98 3.26 -42.08
CA LEU A 87 -27.78 4.62 -42.59
C LEU A 87 -29.04 5.49 -42.52
N GLY A 88 -30.16 4.96 -42.03
CA GLY A 88 -31.46 5.63 -42.06
C GLY A 88 -32.13 5.58 -43.44
N ASP A 89 -33.46 5.58 -43.46
CA ASP A 89 -34.29 5.48 -44.66
C ASP A 89 -34.79 6.83 -45.21
N SER A 90 -34.42 7.93 -44.53
CA SER A 90 -34.83 9.30 -44.85
C SER A 90 -33.68 10.31 -44.71
N LEU A 91 -33.80 11.46 -45.37
CA LEU A 91 -32.83 12.56 -45.26
C LEU A 91 -32.68 13.04 -43.80
N ASP A 92 -33.79 13.14 -43.07
CA ASP A 92 -33.80 13.55 -41.66
C ASP A 92 -33.10 12.52 -40.76
N SER A 93 -33.27 11.21 -41.02
CA SER A 93 -32.55 10.16 -40.28
C SER A 93 -31.05 10.14 -40.58
N VAL A 94 -30.65 10.42 -41.83
CA VAL A 94 -29.24 10.52 -42.22
C VAL A 94 -28.59 11.75 -41.58
N GLU A 95 -29.27 12.91 -41.58
CA GLU A 95 -28.77 14.13 -40.92
C GLU A 95 -28.62 13.94 -39.39
N ALA A 96 -29.50 13.15 -38.77
CA ALA A 96 -29.41 12.82 -37.36
C ALA A 96 -28.22 11.89 -37.02
N LEU A 97 -27.80 11.03 -37.95
CA LEU A 97 -26.63 10.15 -37.79
C LEU A 97 -25.29 10.87 -37.99
N ILE A 98 -25.28 11.98 -38.72
CA ILE A 98 -24.07 12.80 -39.00
C ILE A 98 -23.73 13.75 -37.83
N LYS A 99 -24.72 14.09 -36.98
CA LYS A 99 -24.58 14.99 -35.83
C LYS A 99 -24.12 14.28 -34.57
#